data_AF-A0A930FND4-F1
#
_entry.id   AF-A0A930FND4-F1
#
_cell.length_a   1.000
_cell.length_b   1.000
_cell.length_c   1.000
_cell.angle_alpha   90.00
_cell.angle_beta   90.00
_cell.angle_gamma   90.00
#
_symmetry.space_group_name_H-M   'P 1'
#
loop_
_entity.id
_entity.type
_entity.pdbx_description
1 polymer ?
#
loop_
_entity_poly.entity_id
_entity_poly.type
_entity_poly.pdbx_seq_one_letter_code
_entity_poly.pdbx_strand_id
1 'polypeptide(L)'
;MTNKAYFGNFGGQYVPETAMFALIELEKEYEKAKNDPCFQAELEDLLKNYVGRPTPLYYAKNLSAHYGHDIFLKREDLNHTGAHKINNALGQVLLAKRMGKKKVIAETGAGQHGVATATAAALLGLECEVYMGAVDMERQQLNVFRMELLGAKVVAIEDGLKTLKEATTAAIQSWVAEIETVFYVIGSVVGPHPYPTIVRDFQSVIGREARKQLSTQDRHADHVIACVGGGSNAIGIFAGFLDDP
;
A
#
# COMPACT_ATOMS: atom_id res chain seq x y z
N MET A 1 -19.71 21.93 5.49
CA MET A 1 -18.91 21.41 4.37
C MET A 1 -17.93 20.40 4.96
N THR A 2 -18.07 19.13 4.63
CA THR A 2 -17.11 18.10 5.05
C THR A 2 -15.76 18.42 4.43
N ASN A 3 -14.77 18.75 5.27
CA ASN A 3 -13.41 18.96 4.81
C ASN A 3 -12.90 17.62 4.26
N LYS A 4 -12.64 17.54 2.95
CA LYS A 4 -12.25 16.30 2.25
C LYS A 4 -11.01 15.63 2.83
N ALA A 5 -10.18 16.39 3.56
CA ALA A 5 -9.00 15.87 4.22
C ALA A 5 -9.29 15.09 5.51
N TYR A 6 -10.52 15.11 6.04
CA TYR A 6 -10.87 14.53 7.34
C TYR A 6 -11.96 13.45 7.24
N PHE A 7 -11.79 12.41 8.06
CA PHE A 7 -12.77 11.39 8.38
C PHE A 7 -13.28 11.64 9.81
N GLY A 8 -14.42 12.33 9.94
CA GLY A 8 -14.85 12.86 11.24
C GLY A 8 -13.81 13.84 11.78
N ASN A 9 -13.21 13.52 12.92
CA ASN A 9 -12.18 14.35 13.58
C ASN A 9 -10.74 13.96 13.22
N PHE A 10 -10.53 12.91 12.42
CA PHE A 10 -9.20 12.35 12.12
C PHE A 10 -8.79 12.61 10.68
N GLY A 11 -7.50 12.81 10.42
CA GLY A 11 -6.97 13.08 9.07
C GLY A 11 -6.27 14.43 9.01
N GLY A 12 -6.45 15.17 7.92
CA GLY A 12 -5.84 16.48 7.69
C GLY A 12 -4.53 16.42 6.91
N GLN A 13 -3.86 17.57 6.82
CA GLN A 13 -2.60 17.77 6.10
C GLN A 13 -1.60 18.50 7.01
N TYR A 14 -1.17 17.82 8.08
CA TYR A 14 -0.20 18.36 9.02
C TYR A 14 1.23 18.24 8.47
N VAL A 15 1.53 19.01 7.43
CA VAL A 15 2.85 19.05 6.78
C VAL A 15 3.35 20.49 6.64
N PRO A 16 4.66 20.70 6.42
CA PRO A 16 5.19 22.02 6.07
C PRO A 16 4.56 22.57 4.79
N GLU A 17 4.46 23.89 4.68
CA GLU A 17 3.89 24.57 3.51
C GLU A 17 4.60 24.18 2.20
N THR A 18 5.91 23.94 2.26
CA THR A 18 6.71 23.46 1.13
C THR A 18 6.24 22.12 0.57
N ALA A 19 5.59 21.28 1.38
CA ALA A 19 5.06 19.99 0.96
C ALA A 19 3.60 20.05 0.47
N MET A 20 2.89 21.15 0.74
CA MET A 20 1.46 21.28 0.39
C MET A 20 1.23 21.27 -1.11
N PHE A 21 2.12 21.91 -1.90
CA PHE A 21 2.00 21.92 -3.36
C PHE A 21 1.98 20.50 -3.93
N ALA A 22 2.88 19.62 -3.47
CA ALA A 22 2.96 18.25 -3.97
C ALA A 22 1.76 17.40 -3.54
N LEU A 23 1.19 17.63 -2.36
CA LEU A 23 -0.04 16.96 -1.93
C LEU A 23 -1.25 17.39 -2.78
N ILE A 24 -1.33 18.68 -3.14
CA ILE A 24 -2.39 19.20 -4.02
C ILE A 24 -2.23 18.65 -5.44
N GLU A 25 -0.99 18.60 -5.95
CA GLU A 25 -0.67 17.97 -7.25
C GLU A 25 -1.10 16.49 -7.26
N LEU A 26 -0.72 15.75 -6.22
CA LEU A 26 -1.07 14.34 -6.02
C LEU A 26 -2.59 14.13 -5.95
N GLU A 27 -3.30 14.93 -5.15
CA GLU A 27 -4.77 14.83 -5.02
C GLU A 27 -5.44 15.07 -6.37
N LYS A 28 -5.05 16.13 -7.06
CA LYS A 28 -5.62 16.47 -8.37
C LYS A 28 -5.39 15.38 -9.38
N GLU A 29 -4.20 14.79 -9.42
CA GLU A 29 -3.91 13.72 -10.38
C GLU A 29 -4.59 12.41 -10.01
N TYR A 30 -4.66 12.09 -8.72
CA TYR A 30 -5.40 10.94 -8.24
C TYR A 30 -6.90 11.00 -8.59
N GLU A 31 -7.55 12.14 -8.39
CA GLU A 31 -8.97 12.32 -8.71
C GLU A 31 -9.26 12.15 -10.22
N LYS A 32 -8.30 12.52 -11.09
CA LYS A 32 -8.40 12.20 -12.53
C LYS A 32 -8.21 10.71 -12.77
N ALA A 33 -7.13 10.12 -12.25
CA ALA A 33 -6.78 8.72 -12.46
C ALA A 33 -7.88 7.76 -11.96
N LYS A 34 -8.54 8.10 -10.85
CA LYS A 34 -9.68 7.37 -10.29
C LYS A 34 -10.85 7.24 -11.25
N ASN A 35 -11.08 8.24 -12.09
CA ASN A 35 -12.18 8.29 -13.05
C ASN A 35 -11.73 8.01 -14.49
N ASP A 36 -10.45 7.74 -14.72
CA ASP A 36 -9.88 7.48 -16.05
C ASP A 36 -9.95 5.97 -16.37
N PRO A 37 -10.76 5.54 -17.35
CA PRO A 37 -10.88 4.13 -17.71
C PRO A 37 -9.56 3.50 -18.17
N CYS A 38 -8.66 4.27 -18.78
CA CYS A 38 -7.37 3.76 -19.23
C CYS A 38 -6.47 3.42 -18.04
N PHE A 39 -6.45 4.29 -17.02
CA PHE A 39 -5.70 4.04 -15.79
C PHE A 39 -6.26 2.83 -15.04
N GLN A 40 -7.58 2.74 -14.91
CA GLN A 40 -8.22 1.60 -14.24
C GLN A 40 -7.94 0.29 -15.00
N ALA A 41 -8.02 0.29 -16.33
CA ALA A 41 -7.72 -0.89 -17.15
C ALA A 41 -6.26 -1.34 -17.00
N GLU A 42 -5.29 -0.41 -17.02
CA GLU A 42 -3.87 -0.74 -16.82
C GLU A 42 -3.62 -1.29 -15.41
N LEU A 43 -4.20 -0.68 -14.37
CA LEU A 43 -4.07 -1.19 -13.00
C LEU A 43 -4.72 -2.58 -12.84
N GLU A 44 -5.91 -2.79 -13.40
CA GLU A 44 -6.60 -4.09 -13.36
C GLU A 44 -5.81 -5.17 -14.11
N ASP A 45 -5.23 -4.85 -15.26
CA ASP A 45 -4.36 -5.76 -16.01
C ASP A 45 -3.15 -6.17 -15.18
N LEU A 46 -2.46 -5.22 -14.55
CA LEU A 46 -1.33 -5.49 -13.66
C LEU A 46 -1.75 -6.34 -12.45
N LEU A 47 -2.86 -6.02 -11.80
CA LEU A 47 -3.36 -6.79 -10.67
C LEU A 47 -3.70 -8.23 -11.08
N LYS A 48 -4.29 -8.43 -12.26
CA LYS A 48 -4.68 -9.76 -12.75
C LYS A 48 -3.47 -10.56 -13.25
N ASN A 49 -2.74 -10.02 -14.22
CA ASN A 49 -1.77 -10.75 -15.02
C ASN A 49 -0.35 -10.71 -14.43
N TYR A 50 -0.02 -9.70 -13.61
CA TYR A 50 1.29 -9.60 -12.94
C TYR A 50 1.23 -10.03 -11.47
N VAL A 51 0.22 -9.57 -10.71
CA VAL A 51 0.09 -9.93 -9.27
C VAL A 51 -0.54 -11.30 -9.06
N GLY A 52 -1.46 -11.72 -9.93
CA GLY A 52 -2.19 -12.99 -9.82
C GLY A 52 -3.55 -12.88 -9.13
N ARG A 53 -4.18 -11.71 -9.14
CA ARG A 53 -5.52 -11.52 -8.57
C ARG A 53 -6.61 -12.16 -9.45
N PRO A 54 -7.75 -12.59 -8.89
CA PRO A 54 -8.14 -12.49 -7.47
C PRO A 54 -7.44 -13.51 -6.57
N THR A 55 -7.14 -13.14 -5.33
CA THR A 55 -6.59 -14.08 -4.36
C THR A 55 -7.69 -15.01 -3.81
N PRO A 56 -7.41 -16.29 -3.53
CA PRO A 56 -8.40 -17.22 -2.99
C PRO A 56 -8.99 -16.79 -1.63
N LEU A 57 -10.23 -17.20 -1.38
CA LEU A 57 -10.84 -17.21 -0.05
C LEU A 57 -10.94 -18.67 0.42
N TYR A 58 -10.08 -19.07 1.36
CA TYR A 58 -9.88 -20.46 1.73
C TYR A 58 -10.62 -20.82 3.03
N TYR A 59 -11.48 -21.84 2.99
CA TYR A 59 -12.13 -22.38 4.19
C TYR A 59 -11.17 -23.25 5.00
N ALA A 60 -10.78 -22.78 6.19
CA ALA A 60 -9.76 -23.41 7.03
C ALA A 60 -10.34 -24.52 7.92
N LYS A 61 -10.74 -25.65 7.31
CA LYS A 61 -11.46 -26.77 7.97
C LYS A 61 -10.97 -27.14 9.38
N ASN A 62 -9.67 -27.32 9.57
CA ASN A 62 -9.11 -27.72 10.87
C ASN A 62 -9.21 -26.61 11.92
N LEU A 63 -9.02 -25.36 11.50
CA LEU A 63 -9.16 -24.19 12.37
C LEU A 63 -10.62 -23.99 12.76
N SER A 64 -11.53 -24.17 11.79
CA SER A 64 -12.96 -24.11 12.00
C SER A 64 -13.42 -25.17 13.00
N ALA A 65 -12.95 -26.41 12.85
CA ALA A 65 -13.25 -27.50 13.78
C ALA A 65 -12.71 -27.25 15.18
N HIS A 66 -11.53 -26.62 15.31
CA HIS A 66 -10.93 -26.31 16.60
C HIS A 66 -11.71 -25.24 17.39
N TYR A 67 -12.18 -24.19 16.71
CA TYR A 67 -12.89 -23.09 17.35
C TYR A 67 -14.42 -23.20 17.32
N GLY A 68 -14.99 -24.16 16.58
CA GLY A 68 -16.44 -24.33 16.44
C GLY A 68 -17.11 -23.24 15.58
N HIS A 69 -16.35 -22.53 14.74
CA HIS A 69 -16.83 -21.45 13.89
C HIS A 69 -16.30 -21.59 12.47
N ASP A 70 -17.03 -21.12 11.46
CA ASP A 70 -16.56 -21.15 10.08
C ASP A 70 -15.50 -20.07 9.81
N ILE A 71 -14.24 -20.49 9.69
CA ILE A 71 -13.10 -19.57 9.48
C ILE A 71 -12.63 -19.62 8.02
N PHE A 72 -12.63 -18.44 7.39
CA PHE A 72 -12.11 -18.22 6.04
C PHE A 72 -10.86 -17.35 6.06
N LEU A 73 -9.88 -17.69 5.22
CA LEU A 73 -8.63 -16.95 5.05
C LEU A 73 -8.61 -16.29 3.68
N LYS A 74 -8.58 -14.95 3.64
CA LYS A 74 -8.35 -14.19 2.40
C LYS A 74 -6.85 -14.19 2.10
N ARG A 75 -6.44 -14.89 1.04
CA ARG A 75 -5.06 -15.33 0.80
C ARG A 75 -4.17 -14.27 0.12
N GLU A 76 -4.05 -13.09 0.73
CA GLU A 76 -3.14 -12.03 0.26
C GLU A 76 -1.64 -12.41 0.38
N ASP A 77 -1.32 -13.49 1.10
CA ASP A 77 0.00 -14.11 1.14
C ASP A 77 0.43 -14.71 -0.21
N LEU A 78 -0.54 -15.03 -1.09
CA LEU A 78 -0.30 -15.59 -2.42
C LEU A 78 -0.09 -14.54 -3.51
N ASN A 79 -0.24 -13.26 -3.19
CA ASN A 79 0.10 -12.21 -4.14
C ASN A 79 1.57 -12.32 -4.54
N HIS A 80 1.89 -11.91 -5.77
CA HIS A 80 3.29 -11.60 -6.10
C HIS A 80 3.90 -10.67 -5.04
N THR A 81 5.19 -10.85 -4.77
CA THR A 81 5.96 -10.33 -3.63
C THR A 81 5.62 -10.92 -2.25
N GLY A 82 4.45 -11.56 -2.06
CA GLY A 82 4.09 -12.33 -0.86
C GLY A 82 3.25 -11.58 0.19
N ALA A 83 2.65 -10.43 -0.16
CA ALA A 83 1.82 -9.65 0.76
C ALA A 83 0.83 -8.73 0.02
N HIS A 84 -0.14 -8.16 0.75
CA HIS A 84 -1.10 -7.16 0.23
C HIS A 84 -0.44 -5.84 -0.23
N LYS A 85 0.82 -5.60 0.13
CA LYS A 85 1.53 -4.33 -0.14
C LYS A 85 1.65 -4.02 -1.63
N ILE A 86 1.72 -5.04 -2.49
CA ILE A 86 1.86 -4.87 -3.94
C ILE A 86 0.65 -4.16 -4.58
N ASN A 87 -0.56 -4.34 -4.04
CA ASN A 87 -1.77 -3.67 -4.53
C ASN A 87 -1.59 -2.14 -4.51
N ASN A 88 -1.11 -1.63 -3.38
CA ASN A 88 -0.88 -0.21 -3.17
C ASN A 88 0.35 0.31 -3.93
N ALA A 89 1.44 -0.48 -3.93
CA ALA A 89 2.66 -0.08 -4.62
C ALA A 89 2.45 0.09 -6.12
N LEU A 90 1.75 -0.84 -6.79
CA LEU A 90 1.45 -0.72 -8.22
C LEU A 90 0.59 0.51 -8.51
N GLY A 91 -0.49 0.73 -7.74
CA GLY A 91 -1.35 1.90 -7.93
C GLY A 91 -0.59 3.23 -7.79
N GLN A 92 0.25 3.36 -6.76
CA GLN A 92 1.03 4.58 -6.53
C GLN A 92 2.17 4.78 -7.52
N VAL A 93 2.92 3.73 -7.89
CA VAL A 93 4.00 3.86 -8.88
C VAL A 93 3.43 4.13 -10.28
N LEU A 94 2.27 3.55 -10.62
CA LEU A 94 1.56 3.89 -11.86
C LEU A 94 1.11 5.36 -11.85
N LEU A 95 0.62 5.86 -10.72
CA LEU A 95 0.29 7.27 -10.55
C LEU A 95 1.53 8.16 -10.68
N ALA A 96 2.67 7.77 -10.10
CA ALA A 96 3.94 8.48 -10.23
C ALA A 96 4.39 8.58 -11.70
N LYS A 97 4.30 7.47 -12.45
CA LYS A 97 4.58 7.43 -13.89
C LYS A 97 3.68 8.39 -14.67
N ARG A 98 2.38 8.40 -14.36
CA ARG A 98 1.40 9.31 -14.96
C ARG A 98 1.71 10.78 -14.66
N MET A 99 2.18 11.09 -13.46
CA MET A 99 2.67 12.41 -13.06
C MET A 99 4.02 12.78 -13.69
N GLY A 100 4.61 11.92 -14.53
CA GLY A 100 5.89 12.17 -15.19
C GLY A 100 7.12 12.02 -14.29
N LYS A 101 6.95 11.55 -13.05
CA LYS A 101 8.04 11.35 -12.09
C LYS A 101 8.93 10.19 -12.57
N LYS A 102 10.24 10.32 -12.35
CA LYS A 102 11.24 9.34 -12.80
C LYS A 102 11.80 8.47 -11.69
N LYS A 103 11.64 8.93 -10.45
CA LYS A 103 12.13 8.28 -9.24
C LYS A 103 11.03 8.18 -8.20
N VAL A 104 10.95 7.03 -7.55
CA VAL A 104 10.09 6.80 -6.39
C VAL A 104 10.95 6.53 -5.16
N ILE A 105 10.48 7.00 -4.02
CA ILE A 105 11.06 6.68 -2.72
C ILE A 105 10.03 6.05 -1.80
N ALA A 106 10.48 5.20 -0.90
CA ALA A 106 9.63 4.57 0.11
C ALA A 106 10.39 4.34 1.42
N GLU A 107 9.67 4.12 2.50
CA GLU A 107 10.17 3.70 3.79
C GLU A 107 9.83 2.23 4.05
N THR A 108 10.66 1.49 4.80
CA THR A 108 10.28 0.14 5.20
C THR A 108 10.88 -0.29 6.53
N GLY A 109 10.16 -1.17 7.23
CA GLY A 109 10.60 -1.84 8.46
C GLY A 109 10.82 -3.31 8.17
N ALA A 110 9.75 -4.12 8.16
CA ALA A 110 9.84 -5.55 7.81
C ALA A 110 10.31 -5.85 6.37
N GLY A 111 10.44 -4.83 5.50
CA GLY A 111 10.92 -4.97 4.12
C GLY A 111 9.84 -5.26 3.07
N GLN A 112 8.67 -5.75 3.44
CA GLN A 112 7.61 -6.11 2.48
C GLN A 112 7.11 -4.93 1.64
N HIS A 113 7.00 -3.73 2.23
CA HIS A 113 6.64 -2.52 1.47
C HIS A 113 7.77 -2.10 0.52
N GLY A 114 9.02 -2.14 0.99
CA GLY A 114 10.18 -1.81 0.16
C GLY A 114 10.31 -2.76 -1.04
N VAL A 115 10.16 -4.07 -0.83
CA VAL A 115 10.15 -5.07 -1.92
C VAL A 115 9.02 -4.81 -2.91
N ALA A 116 7.81 -4.49 -2.44
CA ALA A 116 6.67 -4.19 -3.31
C ALA A 116 6.90 -2.92 -4.15
N THR A 117 7.42 -1.84 -3.54
CA THR A 117 7.78 -0.60 -4.25
C THR A 117 8.89 -0.84 -5.27
N ALA A 118 9.96 -1.53 -4.89
CA ALA A 118 11.06 -1.87 -5.80
C ALA A 118 10.57 -2.71 -6.99
N THR A 119 9.68 -3.68 -6.74
CA THR A 119 9.08 -4.51 -7.79
C THR A 119 8.26 -3.67 -8.76
N ALA A 120 7.38 -2.79 -8.24
CA ALA A 120 6.54 -1.93 -9.07
C ALA A 120 7.38 -0.90 -9.86
N ALA A 121 8.42 -0.33 -9.25
CA ALA A 121 9.33 0.62 -9.90
C ALA A 121 10.11 -0.05 -11.03
N ALA A 122 10.68 -1.23 -10.79
CA ALA A 122 11.39 -2.00 -11.82
C ALA A 122 10.47 -2.36 -12.99
N LEU A 123 9.23 -2.78 -12.71
CA LEU A 123 8.24 -3.11 -13.73
C LEU A 123 7.86 -1.90 -14.61
N LEU A 124 7.69 -0.73 -13.98
CA LEU A 124 7.19 0.47 -14.65
C LEU A 124 8.29 1.40 -15.18
N GLY A 125 9.56 1.06 -14.94
CA GLY A 125 10.73 1.78 -15.44
C GLY A 125 11.04 3.06 -14.66
N LEU A 126 10.87 3.03 -13.34
CA LEU A 126 11.24 4.15 -12.45
C LEU A 126 12.42 3.74 -11.55
N GLU A 127 13.28 4.71 -11.24
CA GLU A 127 14.31 4.55 -10.21
C GLU A 127 13.66 4.37 -8.84
N CYS A 128 14.24 3.55 -7.98
CA CYS A 128 13.69 3.28 -6.65
C CYS A 128 14.75 3.44 -5.56
N GLU A 129 14.41 4.20 -4.53
CA GLU A 129 15.21 4.33 -3.31
C GLU A 129 14.36 3.99 -2.09
N VAL A 130 14.83 3.06 -1.25
CA VAL A 130 14.10 2.59 -0.07
C VAL A 130 14.89 2.91 1.18
N TYR A 131 14.29 3.68 2.08
CA TYR A 131 14.85 4.00 3.38
C TYR A 131 14.47 2.93 4.40
N MET A 132 15.45 2.39 5.11
CA MET A 132 15.26 1.31 6.07
C MET A 132 16.17 1.53 7.28
N GLY A 133 15.65 1.34 8.48
CA GLY A 133 16.45 1.44 9.71
C GLY A 133 17.52 0.34 9.75
N ALA A 134 18.74 0.66 10.16
CA ALA A 134 19.85 -0.30 10.13
C ALA A 134 19.59 -1.58 10.97
N VAL A 135 18.87 -1.46 12.09
CA VAL A 135 18.47 -2.63 12.90
C VAL A 135 17.45 -3.50 12.16
N ASP A 136 16.53 -2.88 11.43
CA ASP A 136 15.56 -3.63 10.62
C ASP A 136 16.24 -4.28 9.41
N MET A 137 17.24 -3.62 8.81
CA MET A 137 18.07 -4.19 7.73
C MET A 137 18.80 -5.45 8.16
N GLU A 138 19.44 -5.42 9.34
CA GLU A 138 20.13 -6.59 9.90
C GLU A 138 19.16 -7.75 10.15
N ARG A 139 17.95 -7.46 10.64
CA ARG A 139 16.93 -8.49 10.90
C ARG A 139 16.27 -9.02 9.64
N GLN A 140 16.22 -8.24 8.57
CA GLN A 140 15.47 -8.53 7.34
C GLN A 140 16.38 -8.58 6.10
N GLN A 141 17.60 -9.11 6.25
CA GLN A 141 18.61 -9.16 5.18
C GLN A 141 18.08 -9.74 3.86
N LEU A 142 17.21 -10.75 3.93
CA LEU A 142 16.61 -11.34 2.72
C LEU A 142 15.78 -10.32 1.93
N ASN A 143 15.03 -9.46 2.60
CA ASN A 143 14.24 -8.42 1.92
C ASN A 143 15.13 -7.28 1.41
N VAL A 144 16.20 -6.93 2.12
CA VAL A 144 17.24 -5.99 1.62
C VAL A 144 17.82 -6.51 0.31
N PHE A 145 18.30 -7.75 0.30
CA PHE A 145 18.85 -8.39 -0.89
C PHE A 145 17.84 -8.45 -2.05
N ARG A 146 16.57 -8.76 -1.78
CA ARG A 146 15.51 -8.76 -2.81
C ARG A 146 15.30 -7.36 -3.40
N MET A 147 15.35 -6.30 -2.60
CA MET A 147 15.23 -4.93 -3.10
C MET A 147 16.41 -4.56 -4.01
N GLU A 148 17.63 -4.90 -3.62
CA GLU A 148 18.83 -4.65 -4.40
C GLU A 148 18.84 -5.44 -5.72
N LEU A 149 18.40 -6.71 -5.71
CA LEU A 149 18.22 -7.51 -6.92
C LEU A 149 17.21 -6.92 -7.90
N LEU A 150 16.20 -6.21 -7.39
CA LEU A 150 15.21 -5.47 -8.19
C LEU A 150 15.75 -4.12 -8.70
N GLY A 151 17.01 -3.77 -8.36
CA GLY A 151 17.65 -2.52 -8.79
C GLY A 151 17.35 -1.32 -7.89
N ALA A 152 16.71 -1.51 -6.74
CA ALA A 152 16.46 -0.42 -5.80
C ALA A 152 17.72 -0.14 -4.96
N LYS A 153 17.98 1.15 -4.70
CA LYS A 153 18.98 1.58 -3.71
C LYS A 153 18.37 1.49 -2.32
N VAL A 154 18.95 0.69 -1.42
CA VAL A 154 18.52 0.61 -0.03
C VAL A 154 19.40 1.52 0.84
N VAL A 155 18.80 2.49 1.51
CA VAL A 155 19.49 3.47 2.35
C VAL A 155 19.32 3.10 3.82
N ALA A 156 20.44 2.76 4.46
CA ALA A 156 20.48 2.49 5.89
C ALA A 156 20.36 3.78 6.71
N ILE A 157 19.38 3.82 7.61
CA ILE A 157 19.25 4.89 8.60
C ILE A 157 19.90 4.47 9.91
N GLU A 158 20.98 5.15 10.23
CA GLU A 158 21.83 4.90 11.40
C GLU A 158 21.51 5.79 12.60
N ASP A 159 20.69 6.82 12.40
CA ASP A 159 20.28 7.74 13.46
C ASP A 159 19.17 7.15 14.35
N GLY A 160 19.10 7.64 15.59
CA GLY A 160 18.03 7.31 16.52
C GLY A 160 17.95 5.83 16.88
N LEU A 161 16.73 5.28 16.94
CA LEU A 161 16.51 3.86 17.21
C LEU A 161 16.75 2.95 16.00
N LYS A 162 17.02 3.52 14.82
CA LYS A 162 17.35 2.78 13.59
C LYS A 162 16.24 1.81 13.17
N THR A 163 14.99 2.22 13.32
CA THR A 163 13.80 1.43 12.97
C THR A 163 12.92 2.14 11.94
N LEU A 164 11.78 1.54 11.59
CA LEU A 164 10.76 2.13 10.71
C LEU A 164 10.47 3.61 10.98
N LYS A 165 10.40 4.05 12.25
CA LYS A 165 10.12 5.45 12.59
C LYS A 165 11.15 6.40 11.97
N GLU A 166 12.43 6.12 12.18
CA GLU A 166 13.52 6.93 11.64
C GLU A 166 13.58 6.84 10.11
N ALA A 167 13.32 5.67 9.54
CA ALA A 167 13.19 5.48 8.10
C ALA A 167 12.07 6.34 7.48
N THR A 168 10.90 6.41 8.12
CA THR A 168 9.80 7.28 7.69
C THR A 168 10.21 8.75 7.71
N THR A 169 10.87 9.21 8.78
CA THR A 169 11.35 10.59 8.87
C THR A 169 12.34 10.93 7.76
N ALA A 170 13.33 10.06 7.52
CA ALA A 170 14.32 10.27 6.46
C ALA A 170 13.70 10.27 5.06
N ALA A 171 12.76 9.35 4.79
CA ALA A 171 12.04 9.31 3.52
C ALA A 171 11.25 10.61 3.28
N ILE A 172 10.54 11.12 4.28
CA ILE A 172 9.79 12.39 4.17
C ILE A 172 10.75 13.56 3.94
N GLN A 173 11.89 13.61 4.63
CA GLN A 173 12.88 14.67 4.43
C GLN A 173 13.47 14.66 3.01
N SER A 174 13.82 13.47 2.50
CA SER A 174 14.29 13.31 1.12
C SER A 174 13.21 13.69 0.12
N TRP A 175 11.95 13.30 0.36
CA TRP A 175 10.83 13.69 -0.49
C TRP A 175 10.68 15.21 -0.56
N VAL A 176 10.72 15.89 0.58
CA VAL A 176 10.60 17.36 0.63
C VAL A 176 11.77 18.06 -0.08
N ALA A 177 12.98 17.48 -0.02
CA ALA A 177 14.15 18.04 -0.69
C ALA A 177 14.09 17.93 -2.23
N GLU A 178 13.44 16.90 -2.76
CA GLU A 178 13.34 16.61 -4.20
C GLU A 178 11.88 16.58 -4.70
N ILE A 179 11.01 17.39 -4.09
CA ILE A 179 9.55 17.20 -4.15
C ILE A 179 8.95 17.35 -5.56
N GLU A 180 9.63 18.09 -6.43
CA GLU A 180 9.22 18.29 -7.83
C GLU A 180 9.51 17.06 -8.71
N THR A 181 10.55 16.29 -8.40
CA THR A 181 11.08 15.23 -9.27
C THR A 181 10.79 13.82 -8.75
N VAL A 182 10.58 13.69 -7.43
CA VAL A 182 10.43 12.41 -6.73
C VAL A 182 9.00 12.21 -6.23
N PHE A 183 8.51 10.97 -6.35
CA PHE A 183 7.24 10.55 -5.76
C PHE A 183 7.47 9.71 -4.49
N TYR A 184 6.78 10.03 -3.40
CA TYR A 184 6.82 9.23 -2.17
C TYR A 184 5.72 8.16 -2.16
N VAL A 185 6.11 6.89 -2.20
CA VAL A 185 5.19 5.75 -2.17
C VAL A 185 4.96 5.33 -0.72
N ILE A 186 3.90 5.88 -0.12
CA ILE A 186 3.59 5.60 1.28
C ILE A 186 3.12 4.15 1.49
N GLY A 187 3.55 3.50 2.57
CA GLY A 187 3.30 2.07 2.79
C GLY A 187 2.00 1.69 3.49
N SER A 188 1.24 2.65 4.01
CA SER A 188 0.00 2.36 4.75
C SER A 188 -1.01 3.50 4.70
N VAL A 189 -2.24 3.25 5.20
CA VAL A 189 -3.33 4.24 5.33
C VAL A 189 -3.06 5.22 6.47
N VAL A 190 -1.96 5.95 6.34
CA VAL A 190 -1.46 6.95 7.28
C VAL A 190 -0.98 8.17 6.50
N GLY A 191 -0.45 9.17 7.21
CA GLY A 191 0.09 10.37 6.60
C GLY A 191 -1.00 11.39 6.22
N PRO A 192 -0.60 12.48 5.55
CA PRO A 192 -1.51 13.56 5.19
C PRO A 192 -2.43 13.14 4.04
N HIS A 193 -3.62 13.73 3.97
CA HIS A 193 -4.44 13.68 2.77
C HIS A 193 -3.63 14.13 1.54
N PRO A 194 -3.69 13.43 0.39
CA PRO A 194 -4.67 12.39 0.00
C PRO A 194 -4.24 10.92 0.27
N TYR A 195 -3.09 10.68 0.90
CA TYR A 195 -2.54 9.33 1.03
C TYR A 195 -3.48 8.30 1.68
N PRO A 196 -4.16 8.58 2.81
CA PRO A 196 -5.09 7.62 3.39
C PRO A 196 -6.19 7.17 2.41
N THR A 197 -6.75 8.10 1.64
CA THR A 197 -7.77 7.82 0.62
C THR A 197 -7.22 6.96 -0.51
N ILE A 198 -6.03 7.32 -1.04
CA ILE A 198 -5.37 6.60 -2.12
C ILE A 198 -5.07 5.15 -1.72
N VAL A 199 -4.43 4.97 -0.55
CA VAL A 199 -4.02 3.64 -0.08
C VAL A 199 -5.24 2.77 0.20
N ARG A 200 -6.30 3.32 0.80
CA ARG A 200 -7.57 2.60 0.97
C ARG A 200 -8.12 2.14 -0.37
N ASP A 201 -8.24 3.04 -1.34
CA ASP A 201 -8.87 2.75 -2.62
C ASP A 201 -8.10 1.67 -3.38
N PHE A 202 -6.76 1.71 -3.40
CA PHE A 202 -5.94 0.65 -4.01
C PHE A 202 -5.98 -0.68 -3.24
N GLN A 203 -6.22 -0.67 -1.93
CA GLN A 203 -6.38 -1.89 -1.14
C GLN A 203 -7.81 -2.44 -1.14
N SER A 204 -8.81 -1.66 -1.54
CA SER A 204 -10.23 -2.05 -1.51
C SER A 204 -10.56 -3.26 -2.39
N VAL A 205 -9.68 -3.62 -3.33
CA VAL A 205 -9.76 -4.85 -4.12
C VAL A 205 -9.87 -6.09 -3.24
N ILE A 206 -9.25 -6.09 -2.05
CA ILE A 206 -9.29 -7.21 -1.10
C ILE A 206 -10.74 -7.46 -0.65
N GLY A 207 -11.42 -6.40 -0.18
CA GLY A 207 -12.80 -6.46 0.29
C GLY A 207 -13.77 -6.76 -0.84
N ARG A 208 -13.61 -6.13 -2.00
CA ARG A 208 -14.46 -6.39 -3.18
C ARG A 208 -14.43 -7.87 -3.59
N GLU A 209 -13.24 -8.46 -3.65
CA GLU A 209 -13.09 -9.88 -3.97
C GLU A 209 -13.64 -10.78 -2.88
N ALA A 210 -13.32 -10.51 -1.61
CA ALA A 210 -13.79 -11.32 -0.49
C ALA A 210 -15.33 -11.35 -0.42
N ARG A 211 -15.99 -10.20 -0.57
CA ARG A 211 -17.45 -10.10 -0.61
C ARG A 211 -18.04 -10.92 -1.76
N LYS A 212 -17.47 -10.77 -2.97
CA LYS A 212 -17.89 -11.54 -4.16
C LYS A 212 -17.70 -13.06 -3.95
N GLN A 213 -16.60 -13.47 -3.32
CA GLN A 213 -16.29 -14.88 -3.07
C GLN A 213 -17.22 -15.52 -2.03
N LEU A 214 -17.64 -14.75 -1.02
CA LEU A 214 -18.65 -15.18 -0.06
C LEU A 214 -20.04 -15.25 -0.70
N SER A 215 -20.42 -14.24 -1.49
CA SER A 215 -21.72 -14.23 -2.15
C SER A 215 -21.88 -15.37 -3.14
N THR A 216 -20.82 -15.79 -3.84
CA THR A 216 -20.87 -16.99 -4.72
C THR A 216 -21.07 -18.31 -3.99
N GLN A 217 -20.92 -18.32 -2.66
CA GLN A 217 -21.15 -19.49 -1.81
C GLN A 217 -22.44 -19.36 -0.98
N ASP A 218 -23.29 -18.36 -1.28
CA ASP A 218 -24.47 -18.01 -0.49
C ASP A 218 -24.16 -17.82 1.01
N ARG A 219 -22.98 -17.25 1.30
CA ARG A 219 -22.48 -16.99 2.65
C ARG A 219 -22.35 -15.49 2.89
N HIS A 220 -22.51 -15.10 4.16
CA HIS A 220 -22.20 -13.77 4.68
C HIS A 220 -21.09 -13.88 5.74
N ALA A 221 -20.41 -12.77 6.01
CA ALA A 221 -19.39 -12.71 7.05
C ALA A 221 -19.96 -12.04 8.30
N ASP A 222 -20.18 -12.82 9.37
CA ASP A 222 -20.58 -12.26 10.67
C ASP A 222 -19.49 -11.32 11.23
N HIS A 223 -18.23 -11.67 10.99
CA HIS A 223 -17.07 -10.88 11.41
C HIS A 223 -15.99 -10.87 10.32
N VAL A 224 -15.37 -9.71 10.12
CA VAL A 224 -14.17 -9.54 9.29
C VAL A 224 -13.04 -9.09 10.22
N ILE A 225 -11.94 -9.85 10.26
CA ILE A 225 -10.83 -9.62 11.18
C ILE A 225 -9.56 -9.40 10.37
N ALA A 226 -8.79 -8.38 10.74
CA ALA A 226 -7.54 -8.01 10.09
C ALA A 226 -6.58 -7.36 11.08
N CYS A 227 -5.26 -7.50 10.87
CA CYS A 227 -4.27 -6.92 11.76
C CYS A 227 -4.07 -5.41 11.46
N VAL A 228 -3.90 -4.61 12.52
CA VAL A 228 -3.78 -3.15 12.40
C VAL A 228 -2.39 -2.70 12.85
N GLY A 229 -1.47 -2.60 11.89
CA GLY A 229 -0.29 -1.75 12.02
C GLY A 229 -0.69 -0.30 11.68
N GLY A 230 -0.30 0.18 10.50
CA GLY A 230 -0.86 1.41 9.95
C GLY A 230 -2.22 1.25 9.25
N GLY A 231 -2.85 0.06 9.29
CA GLY A 231 -4.23 -0.17 8.85
C GLY A 231 -4.52 -0.55 7.39
N SER A 232 -3.54 -0.63 6.48
CA SER A 232 -3.84 -0.73 5.03
C SER A 232 -4.51 -2.04 4.58
N ASN A 233 -4.12 -3.19 5.15
CA ASN A 233 -4.80 -4.45 4.87
C ASN A 233 -6.22 -4.45 5.44
N ALA A 234 -6.37 -3.93 6.66
CA ALA A 234 -7.63 -3.91 7.39
C ALA A 234 -8.66 -3.04 6.68
N ILE A 235 -8.32 -1.79 6.34
CA ILE A 235 -9.25 -0.94 5.60
C ILE A 235 -9.54 -1.49 4.20
N GLY A 236 -8.57 -2.17 3.58
CA GLY A 236 -8.73 -2.80 2.27
C GLY A 236 -9.79 -3.91 2.27
N ILE A 237 -9.77 -4.78 3.29
CA ILE A 237 -10.81 -5.81 3.42
C ILE A 237 -12.13 -5.22 3.93
N PHE A 238 -12.10 -4.32 4.92
CA PHE A 238 -13.30 -3.71 5.50
C PHE A 238 -14.09 -2.89 4.49
N ALA A 239 -13.43 -2.25 3.52
CA ALA A 239 -14.11 -1.49 2.46
C ALA A 239 -15.16 -2.29 1.67
N GLY A 240 -15.07 -3.64 1.65
CA GLY A 240 -16.08 -4.49 1.05
C GLY A 240 -17.33 -4.73 1.90
N PHE A 241 -17.31 -4.38 3.18
CA PHE A 241 -18.32 -4.74 4.18
C PHE A 241 -18.78 -3.53 5.04
N LEU A 242 -18.34 -2.30 4.74
CA LEU A 242 -18.69 -1.11 5.54
C LEU A 242 -20.19 -0.79 5.55
N ASP A 243 -20.89 -1.15 4.48
CA ASP A 243 -22.34 -0.92 4.32
C ASP A 243 -23.17 -2.15 4.74
N ASP A 244 -22.54 -3.19 5.30
CA ASP A 244 -23.27 -4.31 5.86
C ASP A 244 -24.00 -3.87 7.16
N PRO A 245 -25.21 -4.40 7.41
CA PRO A 245 -26.05 -4.01 8.54
C PRO A 245 -25.50 -4.40 9.92
#